data_AF-A0A950WY51-F1
#
_entry.id   AF-A0A950WY51-F1
#
_cell.length_a   1.000
_cell.length_b   1.000
_cell.length_c   1.000
_cell.angle_alpha   90.00
_cell.angle_beta   90.00
_cell.angle_gamma   90.00
#
_symmetry.space_group_name_H-M   'P 1'
#
loop_
_entity.id
_entity.type
_entity.pdbx_description
1 polymer ?
#
loop_
_entity_poly.entity_id
_entity_poly.type
_entity_poly.pdbx_seq_one_letter_code
_entity_poly.pdbx_strand_id
1 'polypeptide(L)' 'DLAGVIDELRGRGVEVSDASPVGTGLQAFLSDPSGNVVELHQANVR' A
#
# COMPACT_ATOMS: atom_id res chain seq x y z
N ASP A 1 -3.27 -0.22 9.82
CA ASP A 1 -4.22 -0.97 8.99
C ASP A 1 -3.96 -0.58 7.55
N LEU A 2 -3.40 -1.49 6.75
CA LEU A 2 -3.03 -1.26 5.36
C LEU A 2 -4.27 -1.05 4.48
N ALA A 3 -5.36 -1.77 4.75
CA ALA A 3 -6.60 -1.64 3.97
C ALA A 3 -7.15 -0.21 4.07
N GLY A 4 -7.27 0.32 5.29
CA GLY A 4 -7.73 1.70 5.51
C GLY A 4 -6.84 2.76 4.87
N VAL A 5 -5.51 2.57 4.87
CA VAL A 5 -4.57 3.50 4.22
C VAL A 5 -4.71 3.45 2.69
N ILE A 6 -4.87 2.25 2.11
CA ILE A 6 -5.13 2.09 0.67
C ILE A 6 -6.41 2.84 0.28
N ASP A 7 -7.49 2.64 1.04
CA ASP A 7 -8.77 3.31 0.76
C ASP A 7 -8.67 4.83 0.89
N GLU A 8 -7.97 5.35 1.91
CA GLU A 8 -7.74 6.78 2.07
C GLU A 8 -6.99 7.38 0.88
N LEU A 9 -5.90 6.73 0.44
CA LEU A 9 -5.08 7.21 -0.67
C LEU A 9 -5.83 7.16 -2.00
N ARG A 10 -6.55 6.07 -2.27
CA ARG A 10 -7.41 5.95 -3.44
C ARG A 10 -8.53 6.99 -3.43
N GLY A 11 -9.10 7.29 -2.26
CA GLY A 11 -10.07 8.37 -2.06
C GLY A 11 -9.55 9.76 -2.38
N ARG A 12 -8.22 9.97 -2.33
CA ARG A 12 -7.53 11.20 -2.73
C ARG A 12 -7.06 11.19 -4.20
N GLY A 13 -7.40 10.16 -4.97
CA GLY A 13 -7.01 10.00 -6.37
C GLY A 13 -5.59 9.47 -6.57
N VAL A 14 -4.96 8.92 -5.53
CA VAL A 14 -3.65 8.25 -5.67
C VAL A 14 -3.89 6.81 -6.11
N GLU A 15 -3.24 6.41 -7.21
CA GLU A 15 -3.22 5.01 -7.62
C GLU A 15 -2.32 4.19 -6.67
N VAL A 16 -2.92 3.20 -6.02
CA VAL A 16 -2.24 2.26 -5.13
C VAL A 16 -2.67 0.85 -5.55
N SER A 17 -1.74 -0.09 -5.63
CA SER A 17 -2.04 -1.50 -5.90
C SER A 17 -2.90 -2.11 -4.80
N ASP A 18 -3.51 -3.26 -5.07
CA ASP A 18 -4.12 -4.06 -4.00
C ASP A 18 -3.07 -4.56 -3.03
N ALA A 19 -3.47 -4.76 -1.77
CA ALA A 19 -2.63 -5.39 -0.77
C ALA A 19 -2.38 -6.86 -1.16
N SER A 20 -1.11 -7.25 -1.12
CA SER A 20 -0.66 -8.63 -1.39
C SER A 20 0.05 -9.21 -0.17
N PRO A 21 -0.17 -10.50 0.15
CA PRO A 21 0.53 -11.16 1.25
C PRO A 21 2.00 -11.39 0.91
N VAL A 22 2.88 -11.04 1.86
CA VAL A 22 4.31 -11.33 1.78
C VAL A 22 4.85 -11.71 3.16
N GLY A 23 5.30 -12.96 3.29
CA GLY A 23 5.72 -13.52 4.57
C GLY A 23 4.58 -13.45 5.61
N THR A 24 4.86 -12.83 6.75
CA THR A 24 3.88 -12.58 7.82
C THR A 24 3.19 -11.21 7.71
N GLY A 25 3.39 -10.50 6.60
CA GLY A 25 2.90 -9.14 6.38
C GLY A 25 2.03 -8.99 5.14
N LEU A 26 1.59 -7.75 4.92
CA LEU A 26 0.94 -7.30 3.69
C LEU A 26 1.73 -6.13 3.10
N GLN A 27 1.79 -6.07 1.77
CA GLN A 27 2.44 -5.00 1.03
C GLN A 27 1.52 -4.45 -0.07
N ALA A 28 1.62 -3.15 -0.34
CA ALA A 28 1.02 -2.50 -1.51
C ALA A 28 1.99 -1.45 -2.05
N PHE A 29 1.84 -1.08 -3.33
CA PHE A 29 2.79 -0.21 -4.02
C PHE A 29 2.07 0.97 -4.69
N LEU A 30 2.75 2.11 -4.71
CA LEU A 30 2.35 3.30 -5.47
C LEU A 30 3.60 3.97 -6.04
N SER A 31 3.41 4.87 -7.01
CA SER A 31 4.49 5.71 -7.52
C SER A 31 4.35 7.13 -7.01
N ASP A 32 5.44 7.73 -6.55
CA ASP A 32 5.47 9.16 -6.25
C ASP A 32 5.55 9.98 -7.56
N PRO A 33 5.36 11.32 -7.51
CA PRO A 33 5.44 12.18 -8.70
C PRO A 33 6.80 12.21 -9.42
N SER A 34 7.86 11.74 -8.76
CA SER A 34 9.19 11.61 -9.36
C SER A 34 9.40 10.24 -10.03
N GLY A 35 8.40 9.35 -9.96
CA GLY A 35 8.44 8.00 -10.51
C GLY A 35 9.11 6.99 -9.58
N ASN A 36 9.37 7.32 -8.31
CA ASN A 36 9.89 6.33 -7.36
C ASN A 36 8.76 5.42 -6.92
N VAL A 37 9.05 4.12 -6.84
CA VAL A 37 8.13 3.14 -6.24
C VAL A 37 8.21 3.26 -4.72
N VAL A 38 7.07 3.47 -4.10
CA VAL A 38 6.90 3.50 -2.64
C VAL A 38 6.13 2.27 -2.22
N GLU A 39 6.67 1.57 -1.22
CA GLU A 39 6.04 0.44 -0.57
C GLU A 39 5.28 0.89 0.68
N LEU A 40 4.03 0.44 0.80
CA LEU A 40 3.25 0.48 2.02
C LEU A 40 3.24 -0.91 2.64
N HIS A 41 3.67 -1.04 3.89
CA HIS A 41 3.83 -2.32 4.57
C HIS A 41 3.06 -2.35 5.89
N GLN A 42 2.34 -3.45 6.12
CA GLN A 42 1.84 -3.83 7.43
C GLN A 42 2.51 -5.11 7.90
N ALA A 43 3.31 -4.99 8.96
CA ALA A 43 4.01 -6.11 9.58
C ALA A 43 3.07 -6.97 10.43
N ASN A 44 3.38 -8.26 10.53
CA ASN A 44 2.81 -9.20 11.51
C ASN A 44 1.28 -9.22 11.52
N VAL A 45 0.68 -9.39 10.34
CA VAL A 45 -0.76 -9.62 10.22
C VAL A 45 -1.06 -10.99 10.80
N ARG A 46 -1.93 -11.01 11.82
CA ARG A 46 -2.38 -12.24 12.49
C ARG A 46 -3.66 -12.76 11.88
#